data_AF-A0A0H2MXZ1-F1
#
_entry.id   AF-A0A0H2MXZ1-F1
#
_cell.length_a   1.000
_cell.length_b   1.000
_cell.length_c   1.000
_cell.angle_alpha   90.00
_cell.angle_beta   90.00
_cell.angle_gamma   90.00
#
_symmetry.space_group_name_H-M   'P 1'
#
loop_
_entity.id
_entity.type
_entity.pdbx_description
1 polymer ?
#
loop_
_entity_poly.entity_id
_entity_poly.type
_entity_poly.pdbx_seq_one_letter_code
_entity_poly.pdbx_strand_id
1 'polypeptide(L)'
;MYLIKNNPKKYCISNDQEAFNPEIKKCLSNTGSLITEFTRYWSSLPKVGFIPDRDDFLPERIPGLLPNIVVLEPINRDFLKLRLVGSAIETRFNQRNLGGQNYLDFVRPIDRSNVSQAIFSMIEYPMGLLANLQMGTCKGVFSTGNLIAFPVRNANSARCLIYILQDLPVQVNYSNQDVNSLFVINGKLLSYIDIGAGVPASIKPI
;
A
#
# COMPACT_ATOMS: atom_id res chain seq x y z
N MET A 1 2.86 -27.06 37.59
CA MET A 1 3.78 -26.17 36.85
C MET A 1 3.44 -26.27 35.37
N TYR A 2 3.18 -25.15 34.71
CA TYR A 2 2.25 -25.00 33.59
C TYR A 2 2.64 -25.71 32.27
N LEU A 3 1.66 -26.40 31.67
CA LEU A 3 1.65 -26.83 30.27
C LEU A 3 1.17 -25.66 29.39
N ILE A 4 2.02 -25.13 28.52
CA ILE A 4 1.61 -24.16 27.49
C ILE A 4 1.12 -24.96 26.28
N LYS A 5 -0.20 -25.04 26.12
CA LYS A 5 -0.85 -25.54 24.89
C LYS A 5 -0.74 -24.47 23.81
N ASN A 6 0.25 -24.59 22.92
CA ASN A 6 0.28 -23.84 21.67
C ASN A 6 -0.80 -24.39 20.73
N ASN A 7 -1.86 -23.62 20.54
CA ASN A 7 -2.94 -23.93 19.61
C ASN A 7 -2.80 -22.98 18.41
N PRO A 8 -2.26 -23.43 17.26
CA PRO A 8 -2.19 -22.59 16.08
C PRO A 8 -3.62 -22.34 15.58
N LYS A 9 -4.10 -21.10 15.65
CA LYS A 9 -5.36 -20.69 15.02
C LYS A 9 -5.26 -21.02 13.52
N LYS A 10 -5.99 -22.04 13.09
CA LYS A 10 -6.20 -22.35 11.66
C LYS A 10 -7.07 -21.24 11.07
N TYR A 11 -6.46 -20.39 10.25
CA TYR A 11 -7.19 -19.46 9.40
C TYR A 11 -7.38 -20.14 8.06
N CYS A 12 -8.56 -20.68 7.80
CA CYS A 12 -8.94 -21.16 6.49
C CYS A 12 -9.12 -19.94 5.59
N ILE A 13 -8.33 -19.84 4.51
CA ILE A 13 -8.61 -18.91 3.42
C ILE A 13 -9.73 -19.56 2.60
N SER A 14 -10.99 -19.27 2.91
CA SER A 14 -12.10 -19.71 2.05
C SER A 14 -12.04 -18.94 0.72
N ASN A 15 -12.36 -19.63 -0.37
CA ASN A 15 -12.33 -19.12 -1.74
C ASN A 15 -13.49 -18.14 -2.06
N ASP A 16 -14.08 -17.51 -1.05
CA ASP A 16 -15.30 -16.74 -1.22
C ASP A 16 -14.95 -15.34 -1.73
N GLN A 17 -15.14 -15.15 -3.04
CA GLN A 17 -15.31 -13.81 -3.63
C GLN A 17 -16.52 -13.07 -3.03
N GLU A 18 -17.29 -13.70 -2.15
CA GLU A 18 -18.47 -13.13 -1.49
C GLU A 18 -18.16 -12.20 -0.31
N ALA A 19 -17.00 -12.31 0.36
CA ALA A 19 -16.76 -11.67 1.66
C ALA A 19 -16.27 -10.21 1.65
N PHE A 20 -16.03 -9.61 0.48
CA PHE A 20 -15.64 -8.19 0.43
C PHE A 20 -16.84 -7.26 0.61
N ASN A 21 -16.63 -6.16 1.32
CA ASN A 21 -17.54 -5.00 1.27
C ASN A 21 -17.82 -4.65 -0.22
N PRO A 22 -19.08 -4.43 -0.63
CA PRO A 22 -19.43 -4.04 -2.00
C PRO A 22 -18.59 -2.89 -2.57
N GLU A 23 -18.19 -1.93 -1.74
CA GLU A 23 -17.31 -0.82 -2.15
C GLU A 23 -15.91 -1.32 -2.52
N ILE A 24 -15.33 -2.25 -1.74
CA ILE A 24 -14.06 -2.90 -2.07
C ILE A 24 -14.20 -3.67 -3.40
N LYS A 25 -15.29 -4.44 -3.60
CA LYS A 25 -15.51 -5.18 -4.86
C LYS A 25 -15.56 -4.24 -6.06
N LYS A 26 -16.26 -3.12 -5.95
CA LYS A 26 -16.34 -2.09 -6.99
C LYS A 26 -14.96 -1.54 -7.33
N CYS A 27 -14.16 -1.17 -6.32
CA CYS A 27 -12.80 -0.68 -6.52
C CYS A 27 -11.86 -1.72 -7.14
N LEU A 28 -12.03 -3.01 -6.82
CA LEU A 28 -11.19 -4.09 -7.31
C LEU A 28 -11.52 -4.57 -8.73
N SER A 29 -12.69 -4.22 -9.27
CA SER A 29 -13.24 -4.76 -10.53
C SER A 29 -12.31 -4.64 -11.75
N ASN A 30 -11.37 -3.71 -11.74
CA ASN A 30 -10.39 -3.48 -12.83
C ASN A 30 -8.92 -3.63 -12.37
N THR A 31 -8.67 -4.34 -11.27
CA THR A 31 -7.32 -4.51 -10.70
C THR A 31 -6.75 -5.91 -10.98
N GLY A 32 -5.42 -6.04 -10.96
CA GLY A 32 -4.75 -7.32 -11.19
C GLY A 32 -4.88 -8.31 -10.01
N SER A 33 -4.46 -9.55 -10.25
CA SER A 33 -4.59 -10.66 -9.28
C SER A 33 -3.84 -10.40 -7.97
N LEU A 34 -2.67 -9.75 -8.02
CA LEU A 34 -1.87 -9.44 -6.84
C LEU A 34 -2.61 -8.50 -5.88
N ILE A 35 -3.26 -7.45 -6.39
CA ILE A 35 -4.05 -6.51 -5.59
C ILE A 35 -5.23 -7.21 -4.94
N THR A 36 -5.92 -8.06 -5.70
CA THR A 36 -7.05 -8.84 -5.18
C THR A 36 -6.60 -9.80 -4.06
N GLU A 37 -5.47 -10.48 -4.24
CA GLU A 37 -4.90 -11.41 -3.25
C GLU A 37 -4.47 -10.68 -1.97
N PHE A 38 -3.75 -9.56 -2.11
CA PHE A 38 -3.36 -8.74 -0.97
C PHE A 38 -4.57 -8.21 -0.19
N THR A 39 -5.58 -7.73 -0.91
CA THR A 39 -6.81 -7.24 -0.29
C THR A 39 -7.53 -8.34 0.46
N ARG A 40 -7.65 -9.54 -0.14
CA ARG A 40 -8.24 -10.71 0.53
C ARG A 40 -7.51 -11.03 1.83
N TYR A 41 -6.19 -11.05 1.76
CA TYR A 41 -5.35 -11.34 2.91
C TYR A 41 -5.56 -10.30 4.02
N TRP A 42 -5.40 -9.00 3.73
CA TRP A 42 -5.60 -7.94 4.71
C TRP A 42 -7.02 -7.94 5.30
N SER A 43 -8.04 -8.17 4.45
CA SER A 43 -9.44 -8.27 4.89
C SER A 43 -9.68 -9.47 5.81
N SER A 44 -8.92 -10.55 5.67
CA SER A 44 -9.05 -11.74 6.53
C SER A 44 -8.43 -11.58 7.94
N LEU A 45 -7.56 -10.58 8.14
CA LEU A 45 -6.89 -10.37 9.43
C LEU A 45 -7.88 -9.92 10.52
N PRO A 46 -7.70 -10.34 11.79
CA PRO A 46 -8.43 -9.78 12.92
C PRO A 46 -8.29 -8.26 12.97
N LYS A 47 -9.37 -7.55 13.36
CA LYS A 47 -9.42 -6.07 13.36
C LYS A 47 -9.88 -5.53 14.70
N VAL A 48 -9.29 -4.42 15.11
CA VAL A 48 -9.78 -3.57 16.21
C VAL A 48 -10.01 -2.18 15.62
N GLY A 49 -11.26 -1.70 15.65
CA GLY A 49 -11.61 -0.43 15.00
C GLY A 49 -11.32 -0.45 13.50
N PHE A 50 -11.68 -1.54 12.81
CA PHE A 50 -11.52 -1.77 11.36
C PHE A 50 -10.08 -1.95 10.84
N ILE A 51 -9.06 -1.67 11.65
CA ILE A 51 -7.65 -1.80 11.28
C ILE A 51 -7.07 -3.06 11.94
N PRO A 52 -6.34 -3.92 11.20
CA PRO A 52 -5.66 -5.07 11.80
C PRO A 52 -4.41 -4.66 12.57
N ASP A 53 -3.99 -5.53 13.49
CA ASP A 53 -2.70 -5.37 14.16
C ASP A 53 -1.56 -5.86 13.27
N ARG A 54 -0.39 -5.21 13.37
CA ARG A 54 0.83 -5.61 12.68
C ARG A 54 1.22 -7.03 13.05
N ASP A 55 1.04 -7.44 14.30
CA ASP A 55 1.45 -8.76 14.77
C ASP A 55 0.57 -9.88 14.17
N ASP A 56 -0.63 -9.55 13.69
CA ASP A 56 -1.49 -10.46 12.94
C ASP A 56 -1.10 -10.54 11.44
N PHE A 57 -0.32 -9.58 10.93
CA PHE A 57 0.18 -9.61 9.56
C PHE A 57 1.41 -10.52 9.47
N LEU A 58 1.17 -11.76 9.04
CA LEU A 58 2.17 -12.81 8.85
C LEU A 58 2.68 -12.89 7.39
N PRO A 59 3.89 -12.40 7.07
CA PRO A 59 4.43 -12.37 5.70
C PRO A 59 4.49 -13.75 5.01
N GLU A 60 4.73 -14.82 5.79
CA GLU A 60 4.83 -16.20 5.31
C GLU A 60 3.53 -16.75 4.71
N ARG A 61 2.40 -16.08 4.93
CA ARG A 61 1.10 -16.46 4.33
C ARG A 61 0.90 -15.90 2.92
N ILE A 62 1.71 -14.93 2.51
CA ILE A 62 1.63 -14.26 1.21
C ILE A 62 3.02 -14.09 0.57
N PRO A 63 3.86 -15.15 0.52
CA PRO A 63 5.24 -15.03 0.09
C PRO A 63 5.40 -14.49 -1.34
N GLY A 64 4.44 -14.79 -2.23
CA GLY A 64 4.43 -14.28 -3.61
C GLY A 64 4.15 -12.78 -3.72
N LEU A 65 3.56 -12.16 -2.69
CA LEU A 65 3.25 -10.73 -2.67
C LEU A 65 4.40 -9.90 -2.11
N LEU A 66 5.22 -10.46 -1.21
CA LEU A 66 6.29 -9.73 -0.51
C LEU A 66 7.26 -8.97 -1.43
N PRO A 67 7.67 -9.48 -2.61
CA PRO A 67 8.53 -8.73 -3.52
C PRO A 67 7.93 -7.40 -4.00
N ASN A 68 6.61 -7.24 -3.90
CA ASN A 68 5.85 -6.09 -4.37
C ASN A 68 5.27 -5.23 -3.23
N ILE A 69 5.67 -5.46 -1.98
CA ILE A 69 5.17 -4.72 -0.82
C ILE A 69 6.12 -3.57 -0.43
N VAL A 70 5.56 -2.41 -0.13
CA VAL A 70 6.21 -1.31 0.59
C VAL A 70 5.51 -1.14 1.92
N VAL A 71 6.29 -0.99 3.00
CA VAL A 71 5.78 -0.60 4.31
C VAL A 71 6.26 0.80 4.63
N LEU A 72 5.32 1.71 4.83
CA LEU A 72 5.58 3.08 5.27
C LEU A 72 5.26 3.24 6.75
N GLU A 73 6.10 3.99 7.45
CA GLU A 73 5.77 4.58 8.74
C GLU A 73 5.70 6.11 8.59
N PRO A 74 4.49 6.69 8.66
CA PRO A 74 4.31 8.14 8.69
C PRO A 74 4.84 8.70 10.01
N ILE A 75 5.91 9.49 9.95
CA ILE A 75 6.53 10.11 11.13
C ILE A 75 6.00 11.53 11.34
N ASN A 76 6.00 12.32 10.27
CA ASN A 76 5.37 13.64 10.19
C ASN A 76 5.04 13.96 8.72
N ARG A 77 4.44 15.14 8.46
CA ARG A 77 3.97 15.52 7.13
C ARG A 77 5.08 15.61 6.07
N ASP A 78 6.34 15.77 6.49
CA ASP A 78 7.48 15.89 5.57
C ASP A 78 8.34 14.62 5.54
N PHE A 79 8.04 13.63 6.38
CA PHE A 79 8.85 12.42 6.52
C PHE A 79 7.98 11.16 6.65
N LEU A 80 7.91 10.42 5.55
CA LEU A 80 7.26 9.13 5.43
C LEU A 80 8.36 8.06 5.32
N LYS A 81 8.70 7.41 6.45
CA LYS A 81 9.85 6.51 6.51
C LYS A 81 9.54 5.19 5.81
N LEU A 82 10.36 4.82 4.84
CA LEU A 82 10.35 3.48 4.26
C LEU A 82 10.87 2.47 5.29
N ARG A 83 10.03 1.53 5.73
CA ARG A 83 10.41 0.46 6.65
C ARG A 83 10.79 -0.83 5.92
N LEU A 84 10.13 -1.09 4.80
CA LEU A 84 10.37 -2.24 3.94
C LEU A 84 10.08 -1.83 2.50
N VAL A 85 10.91 -2.29 1.57
CA VAL A 85 10.64 -2.23 0.13
C VAL A 85 10.92 -3.62 -0.43
N GLY A 86 9.95 -4.16 -1.15
CA GLY A 86 10.05 -5.47 -1.78
C GLY A 86 11.09 -5.49 -2.90
N SER A 87 11.71 -6.65 -3.09
CA SER A 87 12.83 -6.83 -4.01
C SER A 87 12.47 -6.61 -5.48
N ALA A 88 11.22 -6.86 -5.90
CA ALA A 88 10.79 -6.60 -7.27
C ALA A 88 10.73 -5.09 -7.54
N ILE A 89 10.31 -4.30 -6.55
CA ILE A 89 10.32 -2.83 -6.62
C ILE A 89 11.75 -2.32 -6.71
N GLU A 90 12.63 -2.74 -5.80
CA GLU A 90 14.06 -2.38 -5.82
C GLU A 90 14.73 -2.71 -7.16
N THR A 91 14.48 -3.91 -7.68
CA THR A 91 15.01 -4.36 -8.98
C THR A 91 14.49 -3.48 -10.12
N ARG A 92 13.19 -3.16 -10.12
CA ARG A 92 12.58 -2.37 -11.19
C ARG A 92 13.16 -0.97 -11.27
N PHE A 93 13.44 -0.36 -10.12
CA PHE A 93 14.00 1.00 -10.07
C PHE A 93 15.53 1.02 -10.04
N ASN A 94 16.17 -0.16 -10.07
CA ASN A 94 17.63 -0.29 -9.97
C ASN A 94 18.20 0.46 -8.75
N GLN A 95 17.47 0.38 -7.63
CA GLN A 95 17.87 0.95 -6.35
C GLN A 95 17.78 -0.14 -5.29
N ARG A 96 18.76 -0.21 -4.39
CA ARG A 96 18.81 -1.20 -3.31
C ARG A 96 18.88 -0.50 -1.98
N ASN A 97 18.44 -1.19 -0.93
CA ASN A 97 18.50 -0.72 0.45
C ASN A 97 17.76 0.61 0.64
N LEU A 98 16.54 0.69 0.09
CA LEU A 98 15.69 1.88 0.21
C LEU A 98 15.13 2.09 1.63
N GLY A 99 15.27 1.11 2.51
CA GLY A 99 14.86 1.19 3.91
C GLY A 99 15.51 2.37 4.65
N GLY A 100 14.70 3.08 5.44
CA GLY A 100 15.10 4.24 6.24
C GLY A 100 14.96 5.58 5.52
N GLN A 101 14.87 5.59 4.19
CA GLN A 101 14.76 6.80 3.39
C GLN A 101 13.35 7.41 3.46
N ASN A 102 13.23 8.68 3.08
CA ASN A 102 11.94 9.36 2.99
C ASN A 102 11.24 9.00 1.68
N TYR A 103 10.02 8.48 1.77
CA TYR A 103 9.22 8.18 0.59
C TYR A 103 8.97 9.43 -0.28
N LEU A 104 8.86 10.60 0.33
CA LEU A 104 8.59 11.84 -0.41
C LEU A 104 9.75 12.29 -1.30
N ASP A 105 10.97 11.82 -1.05
CA ASP A 105 12.13 12.12 -1.92
C ASP A 105 11.97 11.48 -3.30
N PHE A 106 11.14 10.46 -3.39
CA PHE A 106 10.78 9.76 -4.61
C PHE A 106 9.58 10.39 -5.32
N VAL A 107 8.81 11.26 -4.66
CA VAL A 107 7.65 11.94 -5.23
C VAL A 107 8.07 13.27 -5.85
N ARG A 108 7.47 13.66 -6.99
CA ARG A 108 7.68 14.98 -7.60
C ARG A 108 7.44 16.07 -6.56
N PRO A 109 8.30 17.11 -6.44
CA PRO A 109 8.15 18.14 -5.43
C PRO A 109 6.74 18.75 -5.34
N ILE A 110 6.10 18.99 -6.48
CA ILE A 110 4.75 19.56 -6.55
C ILE A 110 3.65 18.65 -5.96
N ASP A 111 3.84 17.33 -5.94
CA ASP A 111 2.84 16.37 -5.45
C ASP A 111 3.07 15.94 -4.00
N ARG A 112 4.23 16.26 -3.39
CA ARG A 112 4.62 15.75 -2.07
C ARG A 112 3.59 16.07 -0.99
N SER A 113 3.08 17.29 -0.98
CA SER A 113 2.06 17.72 -0.02
C SER A 113 0.78 16.89 -0.16
N ASN A 114 0.32 16.67 -1.39
CA ASN A 114 -0.89 15.89 -1.66
C ASN A 114 -0.71 14.41 -1.28
N VAL A 115 0.44 13.81 -1.62
CA VAL A 115 0.75 12.42 -1.24
C VAL A 115 0.84 12.27 0.28
N SER A 116 1.51 13.19 0.96
CA SER A 116 1.57 13.21 2.42
C SER A 116 0.17 13.32 3.02
N GLN A 117 -0.66 14.24 2.52
CA GLN A 117 -2.04 14.41 2.97
C GLN A 117 -2.84 13.12 2.81
N ALA A 118 -2.77 12.45 1.65
CA ALA A 118 -3.48 11.19 1.41
C ALA A 118 -3.08 10.10 2.41
N ILE A 119 -1.77 9.93 2.65
CA ILE A 119 -1.23 8.92 3.58
C ILE A 119 -1.69 9.19 5.02
N PHE A 120 -1.61 10.43 5.47
CA PHE A 120 -2.06 10.78 6.83
C PHE A 120 -3.58 10.70 6.99
N SER A 121 -4.34 10.99 5.94
CA SER A 121 -5.79 10.82 5.96
C SER A 121 -6.20 9.37 6.20
N MET A 122 -5.46 8.37 5.69
CA MET A 122 -5.70 6.94 6.00
C MET A 122 -5.44 6.56 7.47
N ILE A 123 -4.66 7.37 8.19
CA ILE A 123 -4.36 7.16 9.61
C ILE A 123 -5.48 7.80 10.45
N GLU A 124 -5.86 9.02 10.08
CA GLU A 124 -6.88 9.80 10.77
C GLU A 124 -8.27 9.18 10.60
N TYR A 125 -8.53 8.64 9.41
CA TYR A 125 -9.75 7.93 9.07
C TYR A 125 -9.36 6.54 8.62
N PRO A 126 -9.84 5.48 9.29
CA PRO A 126 -9.52 4.11 8.90
C PRO A 126 -10.14 3.82 7.53
N MET A 127 -9.36 4.04 6.48
CA MET A 127 -9.73 3.86 5.08
C MET A 127 -8.54 3.32 4.27
N GLY A 128 -8.84 2.61 3.20
CA GLY A 128 -7.87 2.16 2.22
C GLY A 128 -7.63 3.20 1.13
N LEU A 129 -6.64 2.93 0.28
CA LEU A 129 -6.31 3.74 -0.87
C LEU A 129 -6.08 2.85 -2.08
N LEU A 130 -6.71 3.16 -3.21
CA LEU A 130 -6.37 2.61 -4.51
C LEU A 130 -5.88 3.75 -5.40
N ALA A 131 -4.76 3.57 -6.07
CA ALA A 131 -4.28 4.57 -7.03
C ALA A 131 -3.72 3.94 -8.29
N ASN A 132 -4.02 4.58 -9.42
CA ASN A 132 -3.33 4.35 -10.68
C ASN A 132 -2.12 5.27 -10.74
N LEU A 133 -0.93 4.69 -10.74
CA LEU A 133 0.32 5.43 -10.88
C LEU A 133 0.77 5.41 -12.33
N GLN A 134 1.21 6.56 -12.81
CA GLN A 134 2.32 6.60 -13.75
C GLN A 134 3.61 6.63 -12.93
N MET A 135 4.72 6.11 -13.46
CA MET A 135 6.04 6.20 -12.84
C MET A 135 7.06 6.32 -13.96
N GLY A 136 8.02 7.23 -13.81
CA GLY A 136 9.14 7.38 -14.72
C GLY A 136 10.42 6.96 -14.03
N THR A 137 11.35 6.36 -14.76
CA THR A 137 12.74 6.17 -14.30
C THR A 137 13.62 7.32 -14.81
N CYS A 138 14.80 7.52 -14.20
CA CYS A 138 15.79 8.50 -14.67
C CYS A 138 16.28 8.25 -16.11
N LYS A 139 16.00 7.08 -16.69
CA LYS A 139 16.30 6.73 -18.09
C LYS A 139 15.17 7.08 -19.06
N GLY A 140 14.14 7.79 -18.61
CA GLY A 140 13.00 8.18 -19.44
C GLY A 140 12.01 7.04 -19.74
N VAL A 141 12.16 5.86 -19.11
CA VAL A 141 11.19 4.78 -19.25
C VAL A 141 10.02 5.05 -18.31
N PHE A 142 8.80 5.08 -18.87
CA PHE A 142 7.58 5.20 -18.09
C PHE A 142 6.90 3.84 -17.90
N SER A 143 6.16 3.72 -16.83
CA SER A 143 5.38 2.54 -16.51
C SER A 143 4.10 3.01 -15.85
N THR A 144 2.99 2.38 -16.21
CA THR A 144 1.77 2.50 -15.43
C THR A 144 1.70 1.35 -14.46
N GLY A 145 0.98 1.53 -13.36
CA GLY A 145 0.69 0.46 -12.42
C GLY A 145 -0.39 0.85 -11.45
N ASN A 146 -0.85 -0.14 -10.72
CA ASN A 146 -1.82 0.04 -9.65
C ASN A 146 -1.11 -0.10 -8.31
N LEU A 147 -1.52 0.70 -7.34
CA LEU A 147 -1.22 0.41 -5.94
C LEU A 147 -2.52 0.28 -5.16
N ILE A 148 -2.50 -0.61 -4.19
CA ILE A 148 -3.46 -0.57 -3.09
C ILE A 148 -2.71 -0.41 -1.77
N ALA A 149 -3.26 0.40 -0.87
CA ALA A 149 -2.70 0.64 0.43
C ALA A 149 -3.75 0.44 1.52
N PHE A 150 -3.34 -0.19 2.61
CA PHE A 150 -4.17 -0.31 3.81
C PHE A 150 -3.41 0.06 5.08
N PRO A 151 -4.11 0.65 6.06
CA PRO A 151 -3.56 0.89 7.38
C PRO A 151 -3.39 -0.45 8.14
N VAL A 152 -2.38 -0.49 9.00
CA VAL A 152 -2.10 -1.56 9.96
C VAL A 152 -1.63 -0.91 11.25
N ARG A 153 -2.24 -1.25 12.38
CA ARG A 153 -1.88 -0.67 13.68
C ARG A 153 -0.55 -1.27 14.15
N ASN A 154 0.31 -0.46 14.74
CA ASN A 154 1.49 -0.95 15.44
C ASN A 154 1.13 -1.12 16.93
N ALA A 155 1.01 -2.35 17.45
CA ALA A 155 0.61 -2.59 18.85
C ALA A 155 1.40 -1.76 19.88
N ASN A 156 2.68 -1.49 19.61
CA ASN A 156 3.60 -0.79 20.51
C ASN A 156 3.67 0.73 20.27
N SER A 157 2.78 1.29 19.44
CA SER A 157 2.78 2.71 19.10
C SER A 157 1.38 3.20 18.74
N ALA A 158 1.08 4.47 19.04
CA ALA A 158 -0.09 5.12 18.46
C ALA A 158 -0.01 5.27 16.93
N ARG A 159 1.12 4.90 16.31
CA ARG A 159 1.36 5.03 14.87
C ARG A 159 0.75 3.87 14.08
N CYS A 160 0.15 4.23 12.96
CA CYS A 160 -0.25 3.30 11.93
C CYS A 160 0.92 3.08 10.93
N LEU A 161 1.06 1.86 10.44
CA LEU A 161 1.87 1.53 9.26
C LEU A 161 0.96 1.47 8.04
N ILE A 162 1.46 1.92 6.89
CA ILE A 162 0.74 1.77 5.63
C ILE A 162 1.43 0.67 4.83
N TYR A 163 0.70 -0.40 4.55
CA TYR A 163 1.17 -1.49 3.69
C TYR A 163 0.63 -1.24 2.29
N ILE A 164 1.55 -1.08 1.34
CA ILE A 164 1.26 -0.79 -0.05
C ILE A 164 1.68 -2.00 -0.87
N LEU A 165 0.78 -2.55 -1.68
CA LEU A 165 1.14 -3.49 -2.73
C LEU A 165 1.10 -2.78 -4.08
N GLN A 166 2.18 -2.89 -4.85
CA GLN A 166 2.28 -2.32 -6.18
C GLN A 166 2.19 -3.43 -7.25
N ASP A 167 1.18 -3.36 -8.10
CA ASP A 167 1.05 -4.19 -9.30
C ASP A 167 1.49 -3.37 -10.51
N LEU A 168 2.74 -3.59 -10.92
CA LEU A 168 3.45 -2.78 -11.91
C LEU A 168 3.61 -3.57 -13.22
N PRO A 169 2.67 -3.45 -14.19
CA PRO A 169 2.78 -4.12 -15.48
C PRO A 169 4.04 -3.71 -16.25
N VAL A 170 4.31 -4.44 -17.34
CA VAL A 170 5.50 -4.34 -18.18
C VAL A 170 5.70 -2.91 -18.70
N GLN A 171 6.97 -2.48 -18.79
CA GLN A 171 7.40 -1.15 -19.22
C GLN A 171 6.69 -0.69 -20.49
N VAL A 172 6.24 0.57 -20.52
CA VAL A 172 5.71 1.20 -21.72
C VAL A 172 6.67 2.32 -22.10
N ASN A 173 7.39 2.15 -23.21
CA ASN A 173 8.35 3.14 -23.67
C ASN A 173 7.63 4.42 -24.10
N TYR A 174 7.77 5.48 -23.32
CA TYR A 174 7.41 6.85 -23.70
C TYR A 174 8.69 7.67 -23.73
N SER A 175 9.06 8.24 -24.88
CA SER A 175 10.14 9.21 -24.95
C SER A 175 9.60 10.59 -24.57
N ASN A 176 9.83 11.04 -23.34
CA ASN A 176 9.83 12.48 -23.09
C ASN A 176 10.97 12.82 -22.13
N GLN A 177 11.80 13.76 -22.57
CA GLN A 177 12.99 14.25 -21.88
C GLN A 177 12.58 15.16 -20.71
N ASP A 178 13.47 15.27 -19.72
CA ASP A 178 13.34 15.98 -18.42
C ASP A 178 12.64 15.25 -17.28
N VAL A 179 13.34 14.30 -16.66
CA VAL A 179 12.97 13.83 -15.31
C VAL A 179 14.22 13.53 -14.46
N ASN A 180 14.72 14.54 -13.75
CA ASN A 180 15.68 14.38 -12.64
C ASN A 180 15.01 13.92 -11.33
N SER A 181 13.71 13.61 -11.33
CA SER A 181 13.00 13.01 -10.20
C SER A 181 12.93 11.50 -10.36
N LEU A 182 13.29 10.77 -9.30
CA LEU A 182 13.32 9.32 -9.31
C LEU A 182 11.97 8.67 -9.63
N PHE A 183 10.84 9.35 -9.39
CA PHE A 183 9.51 8.89 -9.77
C PHE A 183 8.54 10.05 -10.08
N VAL A 184 7.79 9.92 -11.19
CA VAL A 184 6.62 10.76 -11.48
C VAL A 184 5.38 9.96 -11.14
N ILE A 185 4.94 9.98 -9.88
CA ILE A 185 3.61 9.47 -9.52
C ILE A 185 2.59 10.49 -10.00
N ASN A 186 2.15 10.35 -11.25
CA ASN A 186 0.93 11.02 -11.70
C ASN A 186 -0.24 10.11 -11.34
N GLY A 187 -0.88 10.38 -10.19
CA GLY A 187 -2.12 9.72 -9.82
C GLY A 187 -3.19 10.13 -10.82
N LYS A 188 -3.48 9.29 -11.83
CA LYS A 188 -4.60 9.59 -12.75
C LYS A 188 -5.95 9.42 -12.06
N LEU A 189 -6.00 8.59 -11.03
CA LEU A 189 -7.18 8.33 -10.22
C LEU A 189 -6.72 7.78 -8.87
N LEU A 190 -6.80 8.60 -7.84
CA LEU A 190 -6.73 8.17 -6.44
C LEU A 190 -8.15 7.97 -5.93
N SER A 191 -8.42 6.84 -5.29
CA SER A 191 -9.73 6.52 -4.73
C SER A 191 -9.54 6.00 -3.31
N TYR A 192 -10.24 6.62 -2.36
CA TYR A 192 -10.33 6.10 -1.01
C TYR A 192 -11.30 4.92 -0.99
N ILE A 193 -10.94 3.90 -0.21
CA ILE A 193 -11.72 2.69 -0.05
C ILE A 193 -12.30 2.69 1.37
N ASP A 194 -13.62 2.59 1.49
CA ASP A 194 -14.23 2.36 2.79
C ASP A 194 -13.90 0.93 3.28
N ILE A 195 -13.20 0.84 4.42
CA ILE A 195 -12.88 -0.43 5.09
C ILE A 195 -13.80 -0.72 6.28
N GLY A 196 -14.90 0.02 6.42
CA GLY A 196 -15.98 -0.20 7.40
C GLY A 196 -16.33 1.03 8.25
N ALA A 197 -15.67 2.17 8.06
CA ALA A 197 -15.86 3.39 8.84
C ALA A 197 -16.42 4.57 8.03
N GLY A 198 -16.65 4.38 6.74
CA GLY A 198 -16.98 5.42 5.79
C GLY A 198 -15.75 6.19 5.30
N VAL A 199 -15.92 6.94 4.21
CA VAL A 199 -14.96 7.93 3.72
C VAL A 199 -15.57 9.32 3.96
N PRO A 200 -14.93 10.20 4.76
CA PRO A 200 -15.46 11.54 5.01
C PRO A 200 -15.61 12.36 3.72
N ALA A 201 -16.73 13.07 3.58
CA ALA A 201 -17.01 13.94 2.43
C ALA A 201 -16.02 15.12 2.30
N SER A 202 -15.31 15.48 3.37
CA SER A 202 -14.27 16.50 3.38
C SER A 202 -12.99 16.07 2.66
N ILE A 203 -12.78 14.77 2.48
CA ILE A 203 -11.59 14.24 1.81
C ILE A 203 -11.89 14.08 0.33
N LYS A 204 -11.21 14.89 -0.48
CA LYS A 204 -11.33 14.80 -1.93
C LYS A 204 -10.29 13.82 -2.51
N PRO A 205 -10.67 13.01 -3.51
CA PRO A 205 -9.71 12.39 -4.41
C PRO A 205 -8.70 13.43 -4.95
N ILE A 206 -7.45 13.02 -5.08
CA ILE A 206 -6.37 13.83 -5.67
C ILE A 206 -6.21 13.40 -7.13
#